data_AF-A0A554JA89-F1
#
_entry.id   AF-A0A554JA89-F1
#
_cell.length_a   1.000
_cell.length_b   1.000
_cell.length_c   1.000
_cell.angle_alpha   90.00
_cell.angle_beta   90.00
_cell.angle_gamma   90.00
#
_symmetry.space_group_name_H-M   'P 1'
#
loop_
_entity.id
_entity.type
_entity.pdbx_description
1 polymer ?
#
loop_
_entity_poly.entity_id
_entity_poly.type
_entity_poly.pdbx_seq_one_letter_code
_entity_poly.pdbx_strand_id
1 'polypeptide(L)'
;MPKDNPVAAISKFLGRKLIEKVTDPKTKKVLVKEGTYLNEVIMQDLAKAGVEKVFVRSPLTCEAKFGLCSNCFGLDLTTRGPIQIGVPVGVIAAQSIGEPGTQLTMRTFHTGGIVGLDITTGLPRVEELFEARAPKLISPVSEIAGKLSIIEGENGIKVRVRTTSKPHEEREYSVPATAQLLVEDGQLISAGTQLSGGHMDIKEILRIKGLREAQRYIVDEVRMVYEAQGVPLNERYFEIIVRKMSDKVRIESQGNTNLLPGEIVDRLRFEEENQRVLAGGGDPATAEVVILGITRASLQTESFLSAASFQETTTVLSDAAVQGKVDRLIGLKENVIIGRLIPTSPERASVER
;
A
#
# COMPACT_ATOMS: atom_id res chain seq x y z
N MET A 1 8.38 -14.55 10.63
CA MET A 1 8.25 -15.79 9.85
C MET A 1 7.23 -16.64 10.55
N PRO A 2 6.10 -16.97 9.91
CA PRO A 2 5.19 -17.96 10.49
C PRO A 2 5.96 -19.28 10.68
N LYS A 3 5.92 -19.84 11.90
CA LYS A 3 6.62 -21.10 12.24
C LYS A 3 6.15 -22.27 11.36
N ASP A 4 4.90 -22.21 10.91
CA ASP A 4 4.23 -23.31 10.21
C ASP A 4 4.34 -23.25 8.68
N ASN A 5 4.96 -22.20 8.11
CA ASN A 5 5.12 -22.11 6.65
C ASN A 5 6.42 -21.37 6.24
N PRO A 6 7.56 -22.08 6.19
CA PRO A 6 8.82 -21.51 5.71
C PRO A 6 8.77 -21.07 4.24
N VAL A 7 7.90 -21.67 3.41
CA VAL A 7 7.74 -21.31 1.99
C VAL A 7 7.07 -19.94 1.84
N ALA A 8 6.06 -19.62 2.65
CA ALA A 8 5.44 -18.30 2.68
C ALA A 8 6.39 -17.22 3.23
N ALA A 9 7.31 -17.58 4.12
CA ALA A 9 8.37 -16.66 4.56
C ALA A 9 9.36 -16.36 3.42
N ILE A 10 9.69 -17.37 2.59
CA ILE A 10 10.55 -17.21 1.42
C ILE A 10 9.88 -16.30 0.39
N SER A 11 8.61 -16.53 0.00
CA SER A 11 7.92 -15.68 -0.99
C SER A 11 7.86 -14.20 -0.56
N LYS A 12 7.75 -13.94 0.75
CA LYS A 12 7.62 -12.60 1.33
C LYS A 12 8.93 -11.81 1.42
N PHE A 13 10.01 -12.45 1.84
CA PHE A 13 11.26 -11.75 2.17
C PHE A 13 12.41 -12.00 1.18
N LEU A 14 12.26 -12.96 0.25
CA LEU A 14 13.28 -13.24 -0.75
C LEU A 14 13.68 -11.97 -1.51
N GLY A 15 14.98 -11.75 -1.60
CA GLY A 15 15.63 -10.65 -2.30
C GLY A 15 15.59 -9.30 -1.59
N ARG A 16 14.96 -9.18 -0.41
CA ARG A 16 14.96 -7.92 0.34
C ARG A 16 16.29 -7.68 1.06
N LYS A 17 16.61 -6.41 1.34
CA LYS A 17 17.81 -6.01 2.08
C LYS A 17 17.50 -5.84 3.56
N LEU A 18 18.33 -6.41 4.44
CA LEU A 18 18.21 -6.28 5.88
C LEU A 18 18.57 -4.87 6.37
N ILE A 19 17.79 -4.37 7.33
CA ILE A 19 18.07 -3.10 8.04
C ILE A 19 18.92 -3.37 9.29
N GLU A 20 18.64 -4.46 10.00
CA GLU A 20 19.34 -4.80 11.24
C GLU A 20 20.00 -6.17 11.12
N LYS A 21 21.05 -6.39 11.92
CA LYS A 21 21.67 -7.71 12.06
C LYS A 21 20.66 -8.69 12.66
N VAL A 22 20.65 -9.92 12.15
CA VAL A 22 19.80 -10.98 12.68
C VAL A 22 20.63 -11.90 13.56
N THR A 23 20.22 -12.04 14.82
CA THR A 23 20.84 -12.95 15.79
C THR A 23 19.99 -14.18 16.01
N ASP A 24 20.64 -15.31 16.27
CA ASP A 24 19.97 -16.53 16.70
C ASP A 24 19.29 -16.30 18.07
N PRO A 25 18.00 -16.61 18.22
CA PRO A 25 17.28 -16.48 19.49
C PRO A 25 17.91 -17.27 20.64
N LYS A 26 18.56 -18.41 20.35
CA LYS A 26 19.12 -19.31 21.37
C LYS A 26 20.57 -18.99 21.69
N THR A 27 21.40 -18.82 20.68
CA THR A 27 22.85 -18.68 20.85
C THR A 27 23.32 -17.22 20.93
N LYS A 28 22.43 -16.24 20.65
CA LYS A 28 22.73 -14.81 20.50
C LYS A 28 23.85 -14.51 19.48
N LYS A 29 24.28 -15.51 18.70
CA LYS A 29 25.29 -15.35 17.65
C LYS A 29 24.66 -14.65 16.46
N VAL A 30 25.42 -13.75 15.83
CA VAL A 30 24.99 -13.07 14.59
C VAL A 30 24.96 -14.11 13.47
N LEU A 31 23.77 -14.34 12.90
CA LEU A 31 23.55 -15.21 11.75
C LEU A 31 23.79 -14.46 10.45
N VAL A 32 23.21 -13.25 10.34
CA VAL A 32 23.29 -12.43 9.14
C VAL A 32 23.65 -10.99 9.52
N LYS A 33 24.63 -10.44 8.81
CA LYS A 33 25.04 -9.04 8.98
C LYS A 33 23.99 -8.09 8.43
N GLU A 34 23.93 -6.90 9.03
CA GLU A 34 23.17 -5.77 8.50
C GLU A 34 23.53 -5.49 7.04
N GLY A 35 22.54 -5.04 6.25
CA GLY A 35 22.74 -4.66 4.86
C GLY A 35 22.92 -5.83 3.88
N THR A 36 22.82 -7.07 4.34
CA THR A 36 22.86 -8.25 3.47
C THR A 36 21.53 -8.42 2.71
N TYR A 37 21.59 -8.89 1.47
CA TYR A 37 20.40 -9.30 0.71
C TYR A 37 19.98 -10.72 1.09
N LEU A 38 18.69 -10.93 1.28
CA LEU A 38 18.13 -12.23 1.65
C LEU A 38 18.03 -13.16 0.44
N ASN A 39 18.94 -14.14 0.38
CA ASN A 39 18.91 -15.21 -0.62
C ASN A 39 18.19 -16.45 -0.05
N GLU A 40 17.83 -17.39 -0.92
CA GLU A 40 17.16 -18.65 -0.54
C GLU A 40 17.93 -19.41 0.56
N VAL A 41 19.27 -19.47 0.46
CA VAL A 41 20.14 -20.13 1.46
C VAL A 41 20.02 -19.47 2.83
N ILE A 42 20.16 -18.14 2.87
CA ILE A 42 20.06 -17.36 4.10
C ILE A 42 18.66 -17.52 4.71
N MET A 43 17.62 -17.54 3.87
CA MET A 43 16.24 -17.72 4.31
C MET A 43 16.01 -19.11 4.93
N GLN A 44 16.58 -20.16 4.37
CA GLN A 44 16.53 -21.51 4.95
C GLN A 44 17.26 -21.57 6.29
N ASP A 45 18.41 -20.91 6.41
CA ASP A 45 19.18 -20.86 7.66
C ASP A 45 18.43 -20.08 8.75
N LEU A 46 17.78 -18.97 8.40
CA LEU A 46 16.92 -18.20 9.31
C LEU A 46 15.69 -18.99 9.76
N ALA A 47 15.09 -19.77 8.86
CA ALA A 47 13.96 -20.63 9.18
C ALA A 47 14.38 -21.76 10.14
N LYS A 48 15.52 -22.41 9.90
CA LYS A 48 16.08 -23.44 10.81
C LYS A 48 16.43 -22.88 12.18
N ALA A 49 16.93 -21.65 12.25
CA ALA A 49 17.23 -20.96 13.50
C ALA A 49 15.97 -20.53 14.28
N GLY A 50 14.77 -20.59 13.67
CA GLY A 50 13.52 -20.24 14.33
C GLY A 50 13.34 -18.74 14.55
N VAL A 51 13.87 -17.89 13.66
CA VAL A 51 13.75 -16.42 13.78
C VAL A 51 12.32 -15.96 13.48
N GLU A 52 11.65 -15.36 14.46
CA GLU A 52 10.24 -14.94 14.32
C GLU A 52 10.06 -13.59 13.61
N LYS A 53 10.98 -12.63 13.78
CA LYS A 53 10.85 -11.26 13.24
C LYS A 53 12.15 -10.82 12.57
N VAL A 54 12.01 -10.15 11.44
CA VAL A 54 13.13 -9.64 10.64
C VAL A 54 12.75 -8.26 10.10
N PHE A 55 13.65 -7.29 10.23
CA PHE A 55 13.48 -5.94 9.70
C PHE A 55 14.16 -5.81 8.33
N VAL A 56 13.37 -5.49 7.32
CA VAL A 56 13.79 -5.40 5.92
C VAL A 56 13.40 -4.05 5.34
N ARG A 57 14.14 -3.62 4.33
CA ARG A 57 13.72 -2.48 3.51
C ARG A 57 12.54 -2.88 2.61
N SER A 58 11.68 -1.89 2.34
CA SER A 58 10.50 -2.04 1.49
C SER A 58 10.40 -0.84 0.54
N PRO A 59 9.86 -1.03 -0.68
CA PRO A 59 9.43 0.08 -1.54
C PRO A 59 8.52 1.08 -0.82
N LEU A 60 7.65 0.62 0.10
CA LEU A 60 6.73 1.49 0.85
C LEU A 60 7.47 2.53 1.70
N THR A 61 8.68 2.22 2.18
CA THR A 61 9.49 3.11 3.04
C THR A 61 10.56 3.88 2.26
N CYS A 62 10.54 3.82 0.93
CA CYS A 62 11.55 4.47 0.11
C CYS A 62 11.31 5.99 0.03
N GLU A 63 12.30 6.75 0.46
CA GLU A 63 12.33 8.23 0.46
C GLU A 63 12.92 8.82 -0.84
N ALA A 64 13.18 7.99 -1.86
CA ALA A 64 13.65 8.50 -3.15
C ALA A 64 12.58 9.41 -3.78
N LYS A 65 12.99 10.65 -4.14
CA LYS A 65 12.11 11.66 -4.74
C LYS A 65 11.42 11.16 -6.01
N PHE A 66 12.21 10.59 -6.92
CA PHE A 66 11.71 9.97 -8.14
C PHE A 66 12.14 8.51 -8.18
N GLY A 67 11.23 7.62 -8.58
CA GLY A 67 11.52 6.19 -8.66
C GLY A 67 11.72 5.54 -7.28
N LEU A 68 12.60 4.53 -7.22
CA LEU A 68 12.91 3.74 -6.03
C LEU A 68 14.42 3.50 -5.96
N CYS A 69 14.99 3.50 -4.76
CA CYS A 69 16.40 3.16 -4.59
C CYS A 69 16.61 1.64 -4.69
N SER A 70 17.79 1.22 -5.17
CA SER A 70 18.16 -0.19 -5.33
C SER A 70 18.10 -0.98 -4.00
N ASN A 71 18.36 -0.30 -2.88
CA ASN A 71 18.33 -0.90 -1.56
C ASN A 71 16.92 -1.22 -1.06
N CYS A 72 15.92 -0.42 -1.42
CA CYS A 72 14.52 -0.64 -1.04
C CYS A 72 13.83 -1.67 -1.94
N PHE A 73 14.22 -1.74 -3.22
CA PHE A 73 13.74 -2.80 -4.10
C PHE A 73 14.39 -4.15 -3.80
N GLY A 74 15.72 -4.17 -3.61
CA GLY A 74 16.47 -5.38 -3.32
C GLY A 74 17.11 -6.03 -4.54
N LEU A 75 17.10 -7.36 -4.58
CA LEU A 75 17.62 -8.17 -5.68
C LEU A 75 16.63 -8.22 -6.84
N ASP A 76 17.13 -8.22 -8.06
CA ASP A 76 16.36 -8.67 -9.22
C ASP A 76 16.23 -10.20 -9.17
N LEU A 77 14.99 -10.68 -9.26
CA LEU A 77 14.66 -12.11 -9.16
C LEU A 77 15.08 -12.88 -10.42
N THR A 78 15.25 -12.19 -11.55
CA THR A 78 15.66 -12.80 -12.82
C THR A 78 17.16 -13.04 -12.83
N THR A 79 17.95 -12.03 -12.52
CA THR A 79 19.43 -12.10 -12.53
C THR A 79 20.03 -12.63 -11.23
N ARG A 80 19.24 -12.69 -10.14
CA ARG A 80 19.67 -13.04 -8.77
C ARG A 80 20.78 -12.13 -8.21
N GLY A 81 20.97 -10.95 -8.81
CA GLY A 81 21.90 -9.91 -8.37
C GLY A 81 21.16 -8.67 -7.84
N PRO A 82 21.86 -7.71 -7.22
CA PRO A 82 21.30 -6.41 -6.87
C PRO A 82 20.71 -5.73 -8.11
N ILE A 83 19.55 -5.10 -7.97
CA ILE A 83 18.93 -4.42 -9.10
C ILE A 83 19.80 -3.26 -9.61
N GLN A 84 19.92 -3.16 -10.93
CA GLN A 84 20.68 -2.09 -11.59
C GLN A 84 19.86 -0.78 -11.65
N ILE A 85 20.57 0.35 -11.64
CA ILE A 85 19.94 1.67 -11.80
C ILE A 85 19.41 1.79 -13.23
N GLY A 86 18.17 2.27 -13.38
CA GLY A 86 17.50 2.43 -14.66
C GLY A 86 16.48 1.33 -15.00
N VAL A 87 16.41 0.26 -14.21
CA VAL A 87 15.40 -0.78 -14.40
C VAL A 87 13.99 -0.22 -14.09
N PRO A 88 13.02 -0.29 -15.02
CA PRO A 88 11.68 0.27 -14.84
C PRO A 88 10.80 -0.65 -13.98
N VAL A 89 11.11 -0.74 -12.68
CA VAL A 89 10.44 -1.64 -11.72
C VAL A 89 8.93 -1.42 -11.60
N GLY A 90 8.44 -0.22 -11.88
CA GLY A 90 6.99 0.06 -11.92
C GLY A 90 6.28 -0.65 -13.06
N VAL A 91 6.90 -0.71 -14.24
CA VAL A 91 6.36 -1.43 -15.40
C VAL A 91 6.40 -2.95 -15.15
N ILE A 92 7.51 -3.44 -14.59
CA ILE A 92 7.67 -4.85 -14.22
C ILE A 92 6.61 -5.27 -13.21
N ALA A 93 6.39 -4.45 -12.17
CA ALA A 93 5.35 -4.71 -11.16
C ALA A 93 3.95 -4.72 -11.78
N ALA A 94 3.63 -3.74 -12.62
CA ALA A 94 2.34 -3.66 -13.30
C ALA A 94 2.08 -4.87 -14.20
N GLN A 95 3.08 -5.30 -14.98
CA GLN A 95 2.96 -6.49 -15.84
C GLN A 95 2.82 -7.77 -15.01
N SER A 96 3.62 -7.92 -13.95
CA SER A 96 3.60 -9.10 -13.06
C SER A 96 2.25 -9.29 -12.35
N ILE A 97 1.50 -8.20 -12.15
CA ILE A 97 0.16 -8.21 -11.56
C ILE A 97 -0.92 -8.37 -12.65
N GLY A 98 -0.78 -7.64 -13.76
CA GLY A 98 -1.77 -7.55 -14.82
C GLY A 98 -1.87 -8.81 -15.69
N GLU A 99 -0.75 -9.42 -16.08
CA GLU A 99 -0.75 -10.62 -16.92
C GLU A 99 -1.46 -11.80 -16.24
N PRO A 100 -1.14 -12.17 -14.99
CA PRO A 100 -1.93 -13.19 -14.30
C PRO A 100 -3.36 -12.72 -14.04
N GLY A 101 -3.58 -11.42 -13.81
CA GLY A 101 -4.91 -10.85 -13.61
C GLY A 101 -5.87 -11.14 -14.77
N THR A 102 -5.44 -10.97 -16.02
CA THR A 102 -6.28 -11.31 -17.19
C THR A 102 -6.56 -12.80 -17.29
N GLN A 103 -5.58 -13.64 -16.92
CA GLN A 103 -5.78 -15.09 -16.85
C GLN A 103 -6.79 -15.48 -15.77
N LEU A 104 -6.79 -14.79 -14.61
CA LEU A 104 -7.77 -15.02 -13.55
C LEU A 104 -9.19 -14.76 -14.05
N THR A 105 -9.41 -13.65 -14.76
CA THR A 105 -10.73 -13.33 -15.32
C THR A 105 -11.25 -14.44 -16.23
N MET A 106 -10.39 -14.97 -17.11
CA MET A 106 -10.74 -16.07 -18.00
C MET A 106 -11.11 -17.35 -17.25
N ARG A 107 -10.41 -17.69 -16.15
CA ARG A 107 -10.72 -18.88 -15.34
C ARG A 107 -12.03 -18.74 -14.56
N THR A 108 -12.33 -17.55 -14.05
CA THR A 108 -13.56 -17.29 -13.29
C THR A 108 -14.82 -17.48 -14.15
N PHE A 109 -14.79 -17.12 -15.44
CA PHE A 109 -15.94 -17.31 -16.34
C PHE A 109 -16.33 -18.79 -16.54
N HIS A 110 -15.37 -19.70 -16.47
CA HIS A 110 -15.64 -21.13 -16.65
C HIS A 110 -16.07 -21.85 -15.36
N THR A 111 -15.77 -21.27 -14.19
CA THR A 111 -16.09 -21.84 -12.87
C THR A 111 -17.27 -21.16 -12.18
N GLY A 112 -17.72 -20.00 -12.65
CA GLY A 112 -18.80 -19.19 -12.07
C GLY A 112 -20.21 -19.80 -12.06
N GLY A 113 -20.38 -21.06 -12.51
CA GLY A 113 -21.62 -21.82 -12.41
C GLY A 113 -21.69 -22.82 -11.25
N ILE A 114 -20.59 -22.99 -10.50
CA ILE A 114 -20.53 -23.97 -9.39
C ILE A 114 -20.90 -23.26 -8.08
N VAL A 115 -22.06 -23.61 -7.54
CA VAL A 115 -22.52 -23.14 -6.23
C VAL A 115 -21.52 -23.58 -5.14
N GLY A 116 -20.87 -22.63 -4.48
CA GLY A 116 -20.01 -22.88 -3.31
C GLY A 116 -18.58 -22.33 -3.38
N LEU A 117 -18.09 -21.96 -4.57
CA LEU A 117 -16.86 -21.16 -4.69
C LEU A 117 -17.27 -19.69 -4.70
N ASP A 118 -16.96 -18.97 -3.62
CA ASP A 118 -17.29 -17.56 -3.47
C ASP A 118 -16.56 -16.72 -4.55
N ILE A 119 -17.30 -16.36 -5.60
CA ILE A 119 -16.82 -15.64 -6.80
C ILE A 119 -16.24 -14.26 -6.42
N THR A 120 -16.59 -13.73 -5.25
CA THR A 120 -16.08 -12.44 -4.76
C THR A 120 -14.59 -12.49 -4.40
N THR A 121 -13.98 -13.67 -4.29
CA THR A 121 -12.57 -13.86 -3.92
C THR A 121 -11.57 -13.70 -5.08
N GLY A 122 -12.04 -13.41 -6.31
CA GLY A 122 -11.20 -13.30 -7.50
C GLY A 122 -10.71 -11.88 -7.82
N LEU A 123 -10.55 -11.58 -9.11
CA LEU A 123 -10.12 -10.27 -9.60
C LEU A 123 -11.00 -9.08 -9.16
N PRO A 124 -12.35 -9.19 -9.00
CA PRO A 124 -13.17 -8.07 -8.54
C PRO A 124 -12.72 -7.51 -7.18
N ARG A 125 -12.21 -8.35 -6.30
CA ARG A 125 -11.66 -7.92 -5.01
C ARG A 125 -10.34 -7.16 -5.18
N VAL A 126 -9.47 -7.61 -6.08
CA VAL A 126 -8.23 -6.90 -6.41
C VAL A 126 -8.53 -5.53 -7.01
N GLU A 127 -9.52 -5.43 -7.90
CA GLU A 127 -9.98 -4.15 -8.47
C GLU A 127 -10.52 -3.23 -7.36
N GLU A 128 -11.37 -3.75 -6.48
CA GLU A 128 -11.92 -3.00 -5.34
C GLU A 128 -10.81 -2.42 -4.45
N LEU A 129 -9.78 -3.21 -4.15
CA LEU A 129 -8.62 -2.81 -3.35
C LEU A 129 -7.77 -1.76 -4.06
N PHE A 130 -7.40 -1.96 -5.33
CA PHE A 130 -6.56 -1.02 -6.08
C PHE A 130 -7.29 0.27 -6.47
N GLU A 131 -8.61 0.27 -6.54
CA GLU A 131 -9.41 1.48 -6.71
C GLU A 131 -9.79 2.15 -5.37
N ALA A 132 -9.34 1.58 -4.24
CA ALA A 132 -9.67 2.06 -2.89
C ALA A 132 -11.19 2.25 -2.70
N ARG A 133 -11.99 1.34 -3.26
CA ARG A 133 -13.45 1.34 -3.14
C ARG A 133 -13.86 0.73 -1.80
N ALA A 134 -15.01 1.17 -1.28
CA ALA A 134 -15.59 0.58 -0.09
C ALA A 134 -16.03 -0.87 -0.39
N PRO A 135 -15.74 -1.83 0.50
CA PRO A 135 -16.12 -3.21 0.28
C PRO A 135 -17.63 -3.43 0.33
N LYS A 136 -18.12 -4.37 -0.48
CA LYS A 136 -19.54 -4.76 -0.47
C LYS A 136 -19.99 -5.35 0.87
N LEU A 137 -19.13 -6.16 1.47
CA LEU A 137 -19.32 -6.76 2.80
C LEU A 137 -18.38 -6.07 3.78
N ILE A 138 -18.78 -4.90 4.27
CA ILE A 138 -18.00 -4.13 5.24
C ILE A 138 -18.12 -4.74 6.64
N SER A 139 -16.99 -4.93 7.28
CA SER A 139 -16.89 -5.25 8.70
C SER A 139 -16.54 -3.98 9.47
N PRO A 140 -17.34 -3.59 10.48
CA PRO A 140 -17.04 -2.42 11.28
C PRO A 140 -15.78 -2.65 12.11
N VAL A 141 -14.98 -1.60 12.20
CA VAL A 141 -13.74 -1.57 12.96
C VAL A 141 -13.91 -0.67 14.18
N SER A 142 -13.44 -1.11 15.34
CA SER A 142 -13.52 -0.27 16.55
C SER A 142 -12.56 0.92 16.44
N GLU A 143 -13.04 2.14 16.57
CA GLU A 143 -12.22 3.36 16.64
C GLU A 143 -11.55 3.56 18.00
N ILE A 144 -12.06 2.92 19.06
CA ILE A 144 -11.57 3.06 20.43
C ILE A 144 -11.09 1.73 21.00
N ALA A 145 -10.09 1.79 21.89
CA ALA A 145 -9.67 0.66 22.68
C ALA A 145 -10.51 0.57 23.96
N GLY A 146 -10.95 -0.63 24.34
CA GLY A 146 -11.87 -0.75 25.46
C GLY A 146 -12.44 -2.15 25.65
N LYS A 147 -13.36 -2.24 26.62
CA LYS A 147 -14.13 -3.45 26.88
C LYS A 147 -15.36 -3.47 25.98
N LEU A 148 -15.58 -4.60 25.34
CA LEU A 148 -16.67 -4.84 24.41
C LEU A 148 -17.91 -5.36 25.16
N SER A 149 -19.09 -4.95 24.72
CA SER A 149 -20.38 -5.45 25.17
C SER A 149 -21.29 -5.66 23.96
N ILE A 150 -21.82 -6.88 23.81
CA ILE A 150 -22.70 -7.25 22.72
C ILE A 150 -24.15 -7.01 23.16
N ILE A 151 -24.90 -6.22 22.39
CA ILE A 151 -26.30 -5.91 22.62
C ILE A 151 -27.08 -6.43 21.42
N GLU A 152 -27.86 -7.49 21.63
CA GLU A 152 -28.77 -8.02 20.61
C GLU A 152 -30.06 -7.18 20.61
N GLY A 153 -30.40 -6.59 19.46
CA GLY A 153 -31.64 -5.84 19.28
C GLY A 153 -32.47 -6.40 18.12
N GLU A 154 -33.71 -5.93 17.98
CA GLU A 154 -34.66 -6.40 16.95
C GLU A 154 -34.14 -6.20 15.50
N ASN A 155 -33.25 -5.23 15.29
CA ASN A 155 -32.69 -4.87 13.96
C ASN A 155 -31.24 -5.35 13.73
N GLY A 156 -30.71 -6.25 14.57
CA GLY A 156 -29.36 -6.82 14.42
C GLY A 156 -28.51 -6.72 15.68
N ILE A 157 -27.23 -7.06 15.53
CA ILE A 157 -26.29 -7.08 16.67
C ILE A 157 -25.59 -5.74 16.76
N LYS A 158 -25.71 -5.07 17.91
CA LYS A 158 -24.94 -3.87 18.22
C LYS A 158 -23.76 -4.22 19.11
N VAL A 159 -22.58 -3.78 18.72
CA VAL A 159 -21.36 -3.95 19.50
C VAL A 159 -21.05 -2.60 20.14
N ARG A 160 -21.13 -2.52 21.47
CA ARG A 160 -20.73 -1.33 22.24
C ARG A 160 -19.30 -1.52 22.75
N VAL A 161 -18.45 -0.52 22.55
CA VAL A 161 -17.10 -0.50 23.08
C VAL A 161 -16.99 0.66 24.06
N ARG A 162 -16.45 0.40 25.25
CA ARG A 162 -16.28 1.40 26.31
C ARG A 162 -14.82 1.53 26.70
N THR A 163 -14.28 2.75 26.73
CA THR A 163 -12.88 2.99 27.14
C THR A 163 -12.66 2.69 28.62
N THR A 164 -11.52 2.07 28.92
CA THR A 164 -11.09 1.76 30.30
C THR A 164 -10.50 2.98 31.00
N SER A 165 -9.95 3.95 30.26
CA SER A 165 -9.39 5.21 30.76
C SER A 165 -10.44 6.33 30.82
N LYS A 166 -10.24 7.30 31.73
CA LYS A 166 -11.03 8.54 31.77
C LYS A 166 -10.51 9.53 30.71
N PRO A 167 -11.36 10.28 29.97
CA PRO A 167 -12.84 10.24 29.98
C PRO A 167 -13.39 8.93 29.38
N HIS A 168 -14.48 8.43 29.98
CA HIS A 168 -15.17 7.26 29.46
C HIS A 168 -15.92 7.65 28.19
N GLU A 169 -15.41 7.21 27.05
CA GLU A 169 -16.08 7.29 25.76
C GLU A 169 -16.73 5.94 25.46
N GLU A 170 -17.95 5.99 24.95
CA GLU A 170 -18.69 4.82 24.47
C GLU A 170 -18.98 5.02 22.99
N ARG A 171 -18.75 3.97 22.20
CA ARG A 171 -19.13 3.94 20.79
C ARG A 171 -19.90 2.67 20.47
N GLU A 172 -20.93 2.82 19.66
CA GLU A 172 -21.76 1.71 19.19
C GLU A 172 -21.48 1.47 17.71
N TYR A 173 -21.28 0.21 17.35
CA TYR A 173 -21.10 -0.26 15.99
C TYR A 173 -22.23 -1.22 15.64
N SER A 174 -22.86 -1.01 14.48
CA SER A 174 -23.91 -1.89 13.99
C SER A 174 -23.29 -3.00 13.16
N VAL A 175 -23.51 -4.25 13.55
CA VAL A 175 -23.07 -5.43 12.80
C VAL A 175 -24.28 -6.08 12.13
N PRO A 176 -24.25 -6.35 10.81
CA PRO A 176 -25.31 -7.09 10.14
C PRO A 176 -25.51 -8.47 10.77
N ALA A 177 -26.76 -8.88 10.98
CA ALA A 177 -27.07 -10.18 11.60
C ALA A 177 -26.57 -11.40 10.80
N THR A 178 -26.30 -11.22 9.50
CA THR A 178 -25.71 -12.24 8.63
C THR A 178 -24.21 -12.42 8.82
N ALA A 179 -23.53 -11.46 9.44
CA ALA A 179 -22.08 -11.51 9.63
C ALA A 179 -21.73 -12.25 10.93
N GLN A 180 -20.80 -13.20 10.83
CA GLN A 180 -20.27 -13.89 12.00
C GLN A 180 -19.41 -12.93 12.83
N LEU A 181 -19.65 -12.83 14.14
CA LEU A 181 -18.80 -12.03 15.02
C LEU A 181 -17.42 -12.68 15.21
N LEU A 182 -16.37 -11.86 15.22
CA LEU A 182 -14.99 -12.29 15.48
C LEU A 182 -14.54 -12.03 16.93
N VAL A 183 -15.40 -11.38 17.70
CA VAL A 183 -15.13 -10.89 19.06
C VAL A 183 -16.12 -11.47 20.05
N GLU A 184 -15.67 -11.67 21.28
CA GLU A 184 -16.47 -12.24 22.36
C GLU A 184 -16.98 -11.15 23.32
N ASP A 185 -18.11 -11.40 23.98
CA ASP A 185 -18.66 -10.46 24.95
C ASP A 185 -17.69 -10.25 26.13
N GLY A 186 -17.47 -9.00 26.53
CA GLY A 186 -16.53 -8.65 27.60
C GLY A 186 -15.05 -8.68 27.21
N GLN A 187 -14.69 -9.00 25.96
CA GLN A 187 -13.32 -8.98 25.47
C GLN A 187 -12.74 -7.56 25.50
N LEU A 188 -11.45 -7.45 25.85
CA LEU A 188 -10.71 -6.20 25.76
C LEU A 188 -10.03 -6.10 24.40
N ILE A 189 -10.40 -5.08 23.63
CA ILE A 189 -9.93 -4.89 22.25
C ILE A 189 -9.12 -3.59 22.11
N SER A 190 -8.18 -3.60 21.18
CA SER A 190 -7.47 -2.40 20.73
C SER A 190 -8.30 -1.60 19.72
N ALA A 191 -7.97 -0.32 19.56
CA ALA A 191 -8.45 0.45 18.42
C ALA A 191 -7.97 -0.21 17.12
N GLY A 192 -8.84 -0.25 16.12
CA GLY A 192 -8.60 -0.89 14.85
C GLY A 192 -8.91 -2.39 14.79
N THR A 193 -9.51 -2.97 15.83
CA THR A 193 -9.94 -4.38 15.81
C THR A 193 -11.21 -4.55 14.98
N GLN A 194 -11.17 -5.51 14.06
CA GLN A 194 -12.31 -5.92 13.24
C GLN A 194 -13.33 -6.67 14.10
N LEU A 195 -14.61 -6.30 14.04
CA LEU A 195 -15.64 -6.82 14.94
C LEU A 195 -16.40 -8.04 14.36
N SER A 196 -16.56 -8.10 13.04
CA SER A 196 -17.26 -9.20 12.36
C SER A 196 -16.51 -9.73 11.15
N GLY A 197 -16.93 -10.87 10.61
CA GLY A 197 -16.51 -11.37 9.31
C GLY A 197 -16.82 -10.35 8.20
N GLY A 198 -16.04 -10.39 7.14
CA GLY A 198 -16.08 -9.42 6.04
C GLY A 198 -14.76 -8.68 5.88
N HIS A 199 -14.80 -7.55 5.17
CA HIS A 199 -13.63 -6.77 4.81
C HIS A 199 -13.65 -5.39 5.48
N MET A 200 -12.47 -4.88 5.82
CA MET A 200 -12.33 -3.55 6.40
C MET A 200 -12.24 -2.49 5.30
N ASP A 201 -12.79 -1.30 5.54
CA ASP A 201 -12.58 -0.16 4.65
C ASP A 201 -11.17 0.43 4.85
N ILE A 202 -10.44 0.61 3.75
CA ILE A 202 -9.11 1.21 3.72
C ILE A 202 -9.13 2.60 4.34
N LYS A 203 -10.20 3.38 4.14
CA LYS A 203 -10.32 4.75 4.68
C LYS A 203 -10.43 4.75 6.19
N GLU A 204 -11.19 3.80 6.76
CA GLU A 204 -11.30 3.63 8.20
C GLU A 204 -9.97 3.18 8.80
N ILE A 205 -9.29 2.21 8.16
CA ILE A 205 -7.96 1.76 8.60
C ILE A 205 -6.97 2.92 8.60
N LEU A 206 -6.96 3.74 7.54
CA LEU A 206 -6.07 4.89 7.42
C LEU A 206 -6.30 5.90 8.55
N ARG A 207 -7.56 6.18 8.90
CA ARG A 207 -7.93 7.11 9.97
C ARG A 207 -7.59 6.57 11.36
N ILE A 208 -7.80 5.28 11.61
CA ILE A 208 -7.68 4.67 12.94
C ILE A 208 -6.25 4.19 13.23
N LYS A 209 -5.67 3.43 12.29
CA LYS A 209 -4.35 2.79 12.45
C LYS A 209 -3.21 3.53 11.74
N GLY A 210 -3.53 4.44 10.82
CA GLY A 210 -2.55 5.20 10.06
C GLY A 210 -2.12 4.53 8.74
N LEU A 211 -1.24 5.23 8.02
CA LEU A 211 -0.86 4.90 6.64
C LEU A 211 -0.22 3.51 6.51
N ARG A 212 0.70 3.16 7.41
CA ARG A 212 1.47 1.91 7.30
C ARG A 212 0.57 0.68 7.39
N GLU A 213 -0.37 0.70 8.31
CA GLU A 213 -1.33 -0.41 8.49
C GLU A 213 -2.32 -0.48 7.31
N ALA A 214 -2.76 0.67 6.77
CA ALA A 214 -3.59 0.69 5.57
C ALA A 214 -2.85 0.14 4.34
N GLN A 215 -1.60 0.54 4.11
CA GLN A 215 -0.75 -0.01 3.05
C GLN A 215 -0.55 -1.51 3.23
N ARG A 216 -0.26 -1.94 4.45
CA ARG A 216 -0.04 -3.35 4.80
C ARG A 216 -1.29 -4.19 4.53
N TYR A 217 -2.45 -3.68 4.92
CA TYR A 217 -3.74 -4.33 4.68
C TYR A 217 -3.97 -4.57 3.18
N ILE A 218 -3.80 -3.54 2.33
CA ILE A 218 -3.98 -3.68 0.88
C ILE A 218 -3.02 -4.74 0.32
N VAL A 219 -1.74 -4.69 0.71
CA VAL A 219 -0.74 -5.64 0.24
C VAL A 219 -1.06 -7.07 0.65
N ASP A 220 -1.47 -7.29 1.90
CA ASP A 220 -1.81 -8.62 2.41
C ASP A 220 -3.08 -9.16 1.75
N GLU A 221 -4.14 -8.35 1.60
CA GLU A 221 -5.38 -8.75 0.94
C GLU A 221 -5.17 -9.10 -0.53
N VAL A 222 -4.47 -8.26 -1.28
CA VAL A 222 -4.17 -8.54 -2.69
C VAL A 222 -3.31 -9.81 -2.80
N ARG A 223 -2.28 -9.97 -1.95
CA ARG A 223 -1.46 -11.19 -1.95
C ARG A 223 -2.31 -12.43 -1.72
N MET A 224 -3.18 -12.43 -0.71
CA MET A 224 -4.04 -13.58 -0.38
C MET A 224 -4.93 -13.97 -1.56
N VAL A 225 -5.46 -13.01 -2.30
CA VAL A 225 -6.24 -13.29 -3.52
C VAL A 225 -5.39 -13.99 -4.58
N TYR A 226 -4.20 -13.47 -4.90
CA TYR A 226 -3.32 -14.11 -5.89
C TYR A 226 -2.82 -15.50 -5.44
N GLU A 227 -2.48 -15.65 -4.15
CA GLU A 227 -2.06 -16.94 -3.56
C GLU A 227 -3.19 -17.97 -3.57
N ALA A 228 -4.43 -17.59 -3.24
CA ALA A 228 -5.60 -18.45 -3.30
C ALA A 228 -5.88 -18.96 -4.73
N GLN A 229 -5.49 -18.18 -5.75
CA GLN A 229 -5.61 -18.56 -7.15
C GLN A 229 -4.37 -19.32 -7.69
N GLY A 230 -3.41 -19.64 -6.82
CA GLY A 230 -2.22 -20.42 -7.15
C GLY A 230 -1.16 -19.66 -7.94
N VAL A 231 -1.17 -18.32 -7.91
CA VAL A 231 -0.16 -17.47 -8.56
C VAL A 231 0.74 -16.85 -7.48
N PRO A 232 1.87 -17.47 -7.13
CA PRO A 232 2.78 -16.91 -6.13
C PRO A 232 3.51 -15.69 -6.71
N LEU A 233 3.15 -14.49 -6.24
CA LEU A 233 3.82 -13.25 -6.59
C LEU A 233 4.62 -12.70 -5.41
N ASN A 234 5.77 -12.09 -5.71
CA ASN A 234 6.54 -11.42 -4.68
C ASN A 234 5.82 -10.14 -4.21
N GLU A 235 5.73 -9.98 -2.89
CA GLU A 235 5.01 -8.89 -2.25
C GLU A 235 5.46 -7.49 -2.68
N ARG A 236 6.73 -7.34 -3.08
CA ARG A 236 7.29 -6.05 -3.51
C ARG A 236 6.55 -5.42 -4.68
N TYR A 237 5.95 -6.24 -5.57
CA TYR A 237 5.22 -5.72 -6.72
C TYR A 237 3.95 -5.01 -6.27
N PHE A 238 3.22 -5.58 -5.31
CA PHE A 238 2.06 -4.93 -4.69
C PHE A 238 2.48 -3.67 -3.92
N GLU A 239 3.60 -3.72 -3.18
CA GLU A 239 4.13 -2.56 -2.47
C GLU A 239 4.46 -1.38 -3.39
N ILE A 240 4.95 -1.64 -4.60
CA ILE A 240 5.24 -0.58 -5.59
C ILE A 240 3.95 0.13 -6.02
N ILE A 241 2.87 -0.61 -6.27
CA ILE A 241 1.57 -0.05 -6.63
C ILE A 241 0.94 0.69 -5.46
N VAL A 242 0.94 0.08 -4.27
CA VAL A 242 0.38 0.66 -3.05
C VAL A 242 1.12 1.93 -2.63
N ARG A 243 2.45 1.99 -2.83
CA ARG A 243 3.22 3.24 -2.66
C ARG A 243 2.65 4.34 -3.57
N LYS A 244 2.38 4.03 -4.84
CA LYS A 244 1.83 5.03 -5.79
C LYS A 244 0.40 5.45 -5.46
N MET A 245 -0.42 4.56 -4.89
CA MET A 245 -1.75 4.91 -4.37
C MET A 245 -1.71 5.86 -3.16
N SER A 246 -0.59 5.91 -2.44
CA SER A 246 -0.44 6.65 -1.17
C SER A 246 0.59 7.78 -1.22
N ASP A 247 0.96 8.20 -2.44
CA ASP A 247 1.97 9.25 -2.69
C ASP A 247 1.40 10.67 -2.58
N LYS A 248 0.11 10.79 -2.22
CA LYS A 248 -0.67 12.04 -2.26
C LYS A 248 -1.13 12.47 -0.88
N VAL A 249 -1.25 13.78 -0.73
CA VAL A 249 -1.83 14.42 0.46
C VAL A 249 -2.92 15.40 0.02
N ARG A 250 -3.96 15.53 0.82
CA ARG A 250 -4.98 16.56 0.65
C ARG A 250 -4.73 17.68 1.65
N ILE A 251 -4.64 18.90 1.15
CA ILE A 251 -4.38 20.07 1.98
C ILE A 251 -5.59 20.37 2.86
N GLU A 252 -5.39 20.51 4.16
CA GLU A 252 -6.42 20.93 5.10
C GLU A 252 -6.37 22.44 5.31
N SER A 253 -5.16 22.98 5.55
CA SER A 253 -4.93 24.40 5.75
C SER A 253 -3.74 24.87 4.91
N GLN A 254 -3.87 26.06 4.33
CA GLN A 254 -2.87 26.64 3.43
C GLN A 254 -1.63 27.17 4.17
N GLY A 255 -1.79 27.66 5.40
CA GLY A 255 -0.73 28.44 6.07
C GLY A 255 -0.28 29.62 5.20
N ASN A 256 1.02 29.81 5.08
CA ASN A 256 1.65 30.78 4.15
C ASN A 256 2.16 30.14 2.85
N THR A 257 1.72 28.93 2.52
CA THR A 257 2.09 28.25 1.27
C THR A 257 1.22 28.69 0.10
N ASN A 258 1.62 28.33 -1.12
CA ASN A 258 0.80 28.51 -2.33
C ASN A 258 -0.20 27.38 -2.57
N LEU A 259 -0.46 26.51 -1.58
CA LEU A 259 -1.30 25.33 -1.70
C LEU A 259 -2.74 25.64 -1.28
N LEU A 260 -3.73 25.18 -2.07
CA LEU A 260 -5.12 25.50 -1.77
C LEU A 260 -5.76 24.45 -0.86
N PRO A 261 -6.60 24.82 0.13
CA PRO A 261 -7.35 23.87 0.94
C PRO A 261 -8.24 22.98 0.05
N GLY A 262 -8.20 21.66 0.31
CA GLY A 262 -8.88 20.64 -0.48
C GLY A 262 -8.12 20.18 -1.74
N GLU A 263 -7.06 20.88 -2.16
CA GLU A 263 -6.20 20.45 -3.26
C GLU A 263 -5.50 19.13 -2.91
N ILE A 264 -5.37 18.24 -3.89
CA ILE A 264 -4.58 17.02 -3.75
C ILE A 264 -3.27 17.20 -4.49
N VAL A 265 -2.16 17.09 -3.76
CA VAL A 265 -0.81 17.28 -4.27
C VAL A 265 0.07 16.09 -3.93
N ASP A 266 1.17 15.94 -4.67
CA ASP A 266 2.23 14.99 -4.31
C ASP A 266 2.80 15.30 -2.92
N ARG A 267 2.98 14.26 -2.12
CA ARG A 267 3.53 14.37 -0.76
C ARG A 267 4.88 15.07 -0.75
N LEU A 268 5.74 14.77 -1.73
CA LEU A 268 7.04 15.39 -1.88
C LEU A 268 6.95 16.89 -2.17
N ARG A 269 6.04 17.30 -3.07
CA ARG A 269 5.81 18.73 -3.38
C ARG A 269 5.30 19.48 -2.15
N PHE A 270 4.41 18.86 -1.37
CA PHE A 270 3.94 19.40 -0.10
C PHE A 270 5.08 19.55 0.92
N GLU A 271 5.92 18.52 1.08
CA GLU A 271 7.08 18.56 1.98
C GLU A 271 8.08 19.66 1.56
N GLU A 272 8.41 19.78 0.28
CA GLU A 272 9.32 20.80 -0.26
C GLU A 272 8.78 22.23 -0.06
N GLU A 273 7.49 22.45 -0.34
CA GLU A 273 6.85 23.76 -0.17
C GLU A 273 6.78 24.17 1.32
N ASN A 274 6.47 23.23 2.20
CA ASN A 274 6.49 23.48 3.64
C ASN A 274 7.89 23.78 4.16
N GLN A 275 8.91 23.05 3.70
CA GLN A 275 10.31 23.34 4.06
C GLN A 275 10.72 24.74 3.60
N ARG A 276 10.29 25.18 2.41
CA ARG A 276 10.55 26.53 1.90
C ARG A 276 9.91 27.61 2.78
N VAL A 277 8.66 27.44 3.17
CA VAL A 277 7.93 28.41 4.01
C VAL A 277 8.49 28.45 5.43
N LEU A 278 8.81 27.29 6.01
CA LEU A 278 9.43 27.19 7.33
C LEU A 278 10.81 27.86 7.36
N ALA A 279 11.63 27.69 6.31
CA ALA A 279 12.92 28.36 6.18
C ALA A 279 12.78 29.90 6.10
N GLY A 280 11.66 30.39 5.58
CA GLY A 280 11.30 31.81 5.57
C GLY A 280 10.66 32.32 6.87
N GLY A 281 10.46 31.45 7.87
CA GLY A 281 9.81 31.79 9.15
C GLY A 281 8.29 31.93 9.10
N GLY A 282 7.64 31.43 8.05
CA GLY A 282 6.18 31.43 7.92
C GLY A 282 5.52 30.15 8.46
N ASP A 283 4.19 30.17 8.52
CA ASP A 283 3.39 29.02 8.96
C ASP A 283 3.25 27.98 7.84
N PRO A 284 3.60 26.70 8.07
CA PRO A 284 3.46 25.66 7.06
C PRO A 284 1.99 25.28 6.83
N ALA A 285 1.71 24.68 5.67
CA ALA A 285 0.42 24.06 5.40
C ALA A 285 0.25 22.75 6.18
N THR A 286 -0.99 22.43 6.57
CA THR A 286 -1.36 21.11 7.10
C THR A 286 -2.08 20.30 6.03
N ALA A 287 -1.90 18.98 6.06
CA ALA A 287 -2.51 18.08 5.09
C ALA A 287 -2.82 16.71 5.71
N GLU A 288 -3.90 16.10 5.24
CA GLU A 288 -4.23 14.70 5.51
C GLU A 288 -3.62 13.79 4.44
N VAL A 289 -3.09 12.64 4.85
CA VAL A 289 -2.65 11.62 3.89
C VAL A 289 -3.88 10.96 3.28
N VAL A 290 -3.90 10.81 1.97
CA VAL A 290 -4.99 10.14 1.26
C VAL A 290 -4.48 8.94 0.47
N ILE A 291 -5.24 7.85 0.49
CA ILE A 291 -5.03 6.72 -0.43
C ILE A 291 -6.05 6.88 -1.56
N LEU A 292 -5.54 7.04 -2.77
CA LEU A 292 -6.35 7.14 -3.99
C LEU A 292 -6.30 5.82 -4.75
N GLY A 293 -7.44 5.48 -5.37
CA GLY A 293 -7.46 4.42 -6.37
C GLY A 293 -6.49 4.70 -7.52
N ILE A 294 -5.95 3.65 -8.15
CA ILE A 294 -4.94 3.76 -9.20
C ILE A 294 -5.40 4.64 -10.39
N THR A 295 -6.69 4.63 -10.71
CA THR A 295 -7.26 5.51 -11.76
C THR A 295 -7.12 6.98 -11.38
N ARG A 296 -7.57 7.36 -10.17
CA ARG A 296 -7.46 8.75 -9.70
C ARG A 296 -6.02 9.19 -9.46
N ALA A 297 -5.19 8.30 -8.90
CA ALA A 297 -3.76 8.56 -8.71
C ALA A 297 -3.04 8.83 -10.04
N SER A 298 -3.44 8.15 -11.11
CA SER A 298 -2.86 8.32 -12.46
C SER A 298 -3.31 9.61 -13.16
N LEU A 299 -4.51 10.12 -12.86
CA LEU A 299 -4.98 11.42 -13.37
C LEU A 299 -4.31 12.60 -12.66
N GLN A 300 -3.93 12.42 -11.40
CA GLN A 300 -3.31 13.47 -10.59
C GLN A 300 -1.78 13.45 -10.65
N THR A 301 -1.17 13.03 -11.75
CA THR A 301 0.31 13.08 -11.92
C THR A 301 0.78 14.51 -12.19
N GLU A 302 2.03 14.85 -11.82
CA GLU A 302 2.61 16.17 -12.13
C GLU A 302 2.70 16.44 -13.64
N SER A 303 3.01 15.39 -14.41
CA SER A 303 3.05 15.45 -15.86
C SER A 303 1.64 15.42 -16.43
N PHE A 304 1.26 16.53 -17.06
CA PHE A 304 -0.04 16.63 -17.73
C PHE A 304 -0.04 15.81 -19.03
N LEU A 305 1.11 15.58 -19.67
CA LEU A 305 1.22 14.75 -20.86
C LEU A 305 0.90 13.28 -20.55
N SER A 306 1.42 12.77 -19.42
CA SER A 306 1.11 11.42 -18.95
C SER A 306 -0.35 11.30 -18.55
N ALA A 307 -0.89 12.26 -17.78
CA ALA A 307 -2.29 12.24 -17.37
C ALA A 307 -3.24 12.29 -18.58
N ALA A 308 -2.99 13.20 -19.53
CA ALA A 308 -3.83 13.39 -20.72
C ALA A 308 -3.87 12.16 -21.65
N SER A 309 -2.81 11.34 -21.64
CA SER A 309 -2.76 10.07 -22.38
C SER A 309 -3.57 8.93 -21.75
N PHE A 310 -3.99 9.07 -20.49
CA PHE A 310 -4.71 8.02 -19.77
C PHE A 310 -6.23 8.15 -19.96
N GLN A 311 -6.84 9.18 -19.39
CA GLN A 311 -8.28 9.49 -19.49
C GLN A 311 -8.50 11.01 -19.36
N GLU A 312 -9.74 11.48 -19.59
CA GLU A 312 -10.16 12.88 -19.37
C GLU A 312 -9.29 13.96 -20.06
N THR A 313 -8.78 13.65 -21.26
CA THR A 313 -7.79 14.46 -22.00
C THR A 313 -8.16 15.94 -22.10
N THR A 314 -9.41 16.27 -22.40
CA THR A 314 -9.87 17.66 -22.56
C THR A 314 -9.79 18.44 -21.26
N THR A 315 -10.17 17.83 -20.14
CA THR A 315 -10.13 18.45 -18.81
C THR A 315 -8.68 18.68 -18.39
N VAL A 316 -7.84 17.64 -18.51
CA VAL A 316 -6.42 17.71 -18.13
C VAL A 316 -5.67 18.80 -18.91
N LEU A 317 -5.88 18.88 -20.23
CA LEU A 317 -5.23 19.90 -21.06
C LEU A 317 -5.76 21.31 -20.79
N SER A 318 -7.05 21.45 -20.54
CA SER A 318 -7.66 22.75 -20.20
C SER A 318 -7.10 23.28 -18.88
N ASP A 319 -7.05 22.44 -17.85
CA ASP A 319 -6.48 22.81 -16.55
C ASP A 319 -4.99 23.15 -16.66
N ALA A 320 -4.24 22.37 -17.43
CA ALA A 320 -2.82 22.64 -17.68
C ALA A 320 -2.59 23.97 -18.40
N ALA A 321 -3.45 24.32 -19.37
CA ALA A 321 -3.39 25.59 -20.09
C ALA A 321 -3.75 26.78 -19.20
N VAL A 322 -4.80 26.67 -18.39
CA VAL A 322 -5.23 27.73 -17.44
C VAL A 322 -4.16 27.99 -16.39
N GLN A 323 -3.50 26.93 -15.89
CA GLN A 323 -2.45 27.04 -14.87
C GLN A 323 -1.06 27.34 -15.45
N GLY A 324 -0.88 27.28 -16.76
CA GLY A 324 0.43 27.42 -17.40
C GLY A 324 1.43 26.34 -16.97
N LYS A 325 0.98 25.08 -16.81
CA LYS A 325 1.85 23.99 -16.32
C LYS A 325 3.01 23.72 -17.27
N VAL A 326 4.18 23.43 -16.70
CA VAL A 326 5.39 23.05 -17.43
C VAL A 326 5.72 21.58 -17.12
N ASP A 327 5.76 20.75 -18.15
CA ASP A 327 6.14 19.34 -18.02
C ASP A 327 7.66 19.17 -17.99
N ARG A 328 8.18 18.48 -16.97
CA ARG A 328 9.61 18.26 -16.77
C ARG A 328 10.13 16.98 -17.47
N LEU A 329 9.25 16.19 -18.09
CA LEU A 329 9.61 14.99 -18.86
C LEU A 329 10.45 13.98 -18.05
N ILE A 330 10.12 13.79 -16.78
CA ILE A 330 10.88 12.92 -15.85
C ILE A 330 10.51 11.44 -16.03
N GLY A 331 9.27 11.15 -16.45
CA GLY A 331 8.75 9.79 -16.51
C GLY A 331 9.02 9.09 -17.84
N LEU A 332 8.48 7.87 -17.94
CA LEU A 332 8.59 7.06 -19.16
C LEU A 332 7.63 7.57 -20.25
N LYS A 333 6.37 7.85 -19.90
CA LYS A 333 5.30 8.13 -20.87
C LYS A 333 5.54 9.44 -21.63
N GLU A 334 5.97 10.49 -20.94
CA GLU A 334 6.17 11.80 -21.58
C GLU A 334 7.28 11.74 -22.63
N ASN A 335 8.36 11.04 -22.31
CA ASN A 335 9.47 10.85 -23.23
C ASN A 335 9.06 10.01 -24.45
N VAL A 336 8.24 8.96 -24.25
CA VAL A 336 7.68 8.18 -25.38
C VAL A 336 6.79 9.05 -26.26
N ILE A 337 5.88 9.83 -25.68
CA ILE A 337 4.94 10.69 -26.41
C ILE A 337 5.68 11.73 -27.28
N ILE A 338 6.74 12.34 -26.74
CA ILE A 338 7.53 13.36 -27.42
C ILE A 338 8.62 12.77 -28.33
N GLY A 339 8.84 11.44 -28.30
CA GLY A 339 9.87 10.77 -29.11
C GLY A 339 11.31 10.96 -28.60
N ARG A 340 11.49 11.21 -27.30
CA ARG A 340 12.81 11.23 -26.63
C ARG A 340 13.13 9.88 -26.01
N LEU A 341 14.42 9.61 -25.76
CA LEU A 341 14.82 8.39 -25.05
C LEU A 341 14.25 8.38 -23.63
N ILE A 342 13.66 7.26 -23.24
CA ILE A 342 13.13 7.04 -21.90
C ILE A 342 14.25 7.02 -20.83
N PRO A 343 13.95 7.42 -19.59
CA PRO A 343 14.92 7.48 -18.48
C PRO A 343 15.22 6.10 -17.87
N THR A 344 15.70 5.16 -18.68
CA THR A 344 16.07 3.79 -18.25
C THR A 344 17.57 3.51 -18.35
N SER A 345 18.37 4.41 -18.91
CA SER A 345 19.84 4.32 -18.81
C SER A 345 20.31 4.79 -17.43
N PRO A 346 21.41 4.25 -16.87
CA PRO A 346 21.93 4.68 -15.58
C PRO A 346 22.11 6.19 -15.46
N GLU A 347 22.66 6.83 -16.50
CA GLU A 347 22.91 8.28 -16.56
C GLU A 347 21.63 9.13 -16.52
N ARG A 348 20.54 8.64 -17.13
CA ARG A 348 19.25 9.36 -17.13
C ARG A 348 18.39 9.04 -15.92
N ALA A 349 18.56 7.85 -15.37
CA ALA A 349 17.86 7.38 -14.19
C ALA A 349 18.47 7.94 -12.90
N SER A 350 19.77 8.25 -12.89
CA SER A 350 20.36 9.13 -11.89
C SER A 350 19.87 10.56 -12.13
N VAL A 351 18.68 10.87 -11.59
CA VAL A 351 18.19 12.24 -11.54
C VAL A 351 19.03 12.99 -10.51
N GLU A 352 20.25 13.41 -10.90
CA GLU A 352 21.04 14.36 -10.14
C GLU A 352 20.39 15.75 -10.29
N ARG A 353 19.57 16.14 -9.32
CA ARG A 353 19.16 17.54 -9.11
C ARG A 353 18.97 17.86 -7.64
#